data_AF-A0A7S2LQK9-F1
#
_entry.id   AF-A0A7S2LQK9-F1
#
_cell.length_a   1.000
_cell.length_b   1.000
_cell.length_c   1.000
_cell.angle_alpha   90.00
_cell.angle_beta   90.00
_cell.angle_gamma   90.00
#
_symmetry.space_group_name_H-M   'P 1'
#
loop_
_entity.id
_entity.type
_entity.pdbx_description
1 polymer ?
#
loop_
_entity_poly.entity_id
_entity_poly.type
_entity_poly.pdbx_seq_one_letter_code
_entity_poly.pdbx_strand_id
1 'polypeptide(L)'
;GRVRPAGPKLGTQSIAQKVRGDKIIAVEETFDGWVKLDGEPGWIIKDMRGARGFNALLAPVGRAPERLAAEVLADAPGAQRFEVVFDKVIIRSLPAKTGLAKAIAKRGDFVLADTQTYNGWVRLANGEGWMLTWDAQLGHLLRCCFTHDAQRREAQAMEEQFQREE
;
A
#
# COMPACT_ATOMS: atom_id res chain seq x y z
N GLY A 1 -2.72 -4.85 18.90
CA GLY A 1 -2.05 -5.83 18.02
C GLY A 1 -0.65 -6.15 18.50
N ARG A 2 0.01 -7.18 17.96
CA ARG A 2 1.42 -7.51 18.28
C ARG A 2 2.37 -6.81 17.29
N VAL A 3 3.47 -6.24 17.80
CA VAL A 3 4.52 -5.58 17.00
C VAL A 3 5.66 -6.56 16.75
N ARG A 4 6.23 -6.58 15.54
CA ARG A 4 7.27 -7.53 15.11
C ARG A 4 8.52 -6.82 14.56
N PRO A 5 9.74 -7.34 14.80
CA PRO A 5 10.99 -6.61 14.57
C PRO A 5 11.48 -6.55 13.13
N ALA A 6 11.38 -7.64 12.35
CA ALA A 6 12.04 -7.75 11.05
C ALA A 6 11.14 -8.47 10.03
N GLY A 7 10.69 -7.72 9.03
CA GLY A 7 9.85 -8.23 7.95
C GLY A 7 8.44 -8.64 8.41
N PRO A 8 7.40 -8.30 7.65
CA PRO A 8 6.03 -8.67 7.98
C PRO A 8 5.76 -10.15 7.69
N LYS A 9 6.23 -11.04 8.56
CA LYS A 9 5.95 -12.48 8.47
C LYS A 9 5.19 -12.95 9.71
N LEU A 10 4.11 -13.69 9.48
CA LEU A 10 3.44 -14.44 10.54
C LEU A 10 4.42 -15.47 11.11
N GLY A 11 4.54 -15.54 12.44
CA GLY A 11 5.40 -16.50 13.15
C GLY A 11 6.66 -15.90 13.78
N THR A 12 7.07 -14.68 13.41
CA THR A 12 8.14 -13.96 14.12
C THR A 12 7.79 -13.64 15.57
N GLN A 13 8.78 -13.57 16.46
CA GLN A 13 8.54 -13.19 17.85
C GLN A 13 8.07 -11.73 17.92
N SER A 14 7.04 -11.48 18.72
CA SER A 14 6.58 -10.11 18.96
C SER A 14 7.51 -9.40 19.93
N ILE A 15 7.88 -8.16 19.61
CA ILE A 15 8.70 -7.29 20.45
C ILE A 15 7.90 -6.34 21.32
N ALA A 16 6.64 -6.08 20.97
CA ALA A 16 5.73 -5.28 21.77
C ALA A 16 4.27 -5.68 21.54
N GLN A 17 3.38 -5.21 22.41
CA GLN A 17 1.94 -5.38 22.31
C GLN A 17 1.25 -4.02 22.46
N LYS A 18 0.35 -3.70 21.53
CA LYS A 18 -0.56 -2.56 21.60
C LYS A 18 -1.95 -3.05 22.02
N VAL A 19 -2.61 -2.30 22.90
CA VAL A 19 -3.96 -2.60 23.40
C VAL A 19 -5.02 -1.80 22.64
N ARG A 20 -6.30 -2.10 22.87
CA ARG A 20 -7.41 -1.37 22.25
C ARG A 20 -7.43 0.07 22.77
N GLY A 21 -7.52 1.03 21.86
CA GLY A 21 -7.53 2.46 22.19
C GLY A 21 -6.17 3.15 22.04
N ASP A 22 -5.09 2.38 21.94
CA ASP A 22 -3.76 2.92 21.65
C ASP A 22 -3.77 3.63 20.29
N LYS A 23 -3.12 4.80 20.25
CA LYS A 23 -2.84 5.53 19.01
C LYS A 23 -1.40 5.26 18.59
N ILE A 24 -1.21 5.02 17.31
CA ILE A 24 0.11 4.84 16.70
C ILE A 24 0.25 5.83 15.53
N ILE A 25 1.50 6.15 15.21
CA ILE A 25 1.84 6.89 13.99
C ILE A 25 2.39 5.86 13.01
N ALA A 26 1.83 5.86 11.80
CA ALA A 26 2.16 4.94 10.73
C ALA A 26 2.89 5.69 9.61
N VAL A 27 4.01 5.13 9.12
CA VAL A 27 4.82 5.75 8.06
C VAL A 27 4.74 5.02 6.74
N GLU A 28 4.61 3.70 6.77
CA GLU A 28 4.54 2.83 5.60
C GLU A 28 3.56 1.69 5.87
N GLU A 29 2.95 1.15 4.83
CA GLU A 29 2.24 -0.12 4.87
C GLU A 29 2.62 -1.01 3.69
N THR A 30 2.64 -2.33 3.92
CA THR A 30 2.69 -3.30 2.83
C THR A 30 1.31 -3.50 2.23
N PHE A 31 1.28 -4.01 1.00
CA PHE A 31 0.05 -4.28 0.27
C PHE A 31 -0.78 -5.41 0.86
N ASP A 32 -0.18 -6.30 1.68
CA ASP A 32 -0.90 -7.35 2.39
C ASP A 32 -1.41 -6.92 3.78
N GLY A 33 -1.14 -5.67 4.20
CA GLY A 33 -1.80 -5.06 5.36
C GLY A 33 -0.94 -4.94 6.61
N TRP A 34 0.39 -4.95 6.49
CA TRP A 34 1.27 -4.65 7.61
C TRP A 34 1.65 -3.19 7.65
N VAL A 35 1.65 -2.60 8.83
CA VAL A 35 1.90 -1.18 9.05
C VAL A 35 3.19 -1.01 9.84
N LYS A 36 4.09 -0.18 9.32
CA LYS A 36 5.34 0.22 9.98
C LYS A 36 5.09 1.40 10.92
N LEU A 37 5.58 1.27 12.13
CA LEU A 37 5.47 2.30 13.16
C LEU A 37 6.50 3.41 12.97
N ASP A 38 6.11 4.64 13.27
CA ASP A 38 7.03 5.77 13.40
C ASP A 38 7.65 5.82 14.79
N GLY A 39 8.92 6.20 14.89
CA GLY A 39 9.65 6.33 16.16
C GLY A 39 9.91 5.03 16.94
N GLU A 40 9.23 3.94 16.61
CA GLU A 40 9.39 2.62 17.21
C GLU A 40 9.79 1.58 16.14
N PRO A 41 10.71 0.65 16.45
CA PRO A 41 11.00 -0.44 15.53
C PRO A 41 9.81 -1.38 15.42
N GLY A 42 9.45 -1.72 14.19
CA GLY A 42 8.65 -2.89 13.88
C GLY A 42 7.36 -2.65 13.10
N TRP A 43 6.63 -3.74 12.91
CA TRP A 43 5.43 -3.83 12.10
C TRP A 43 4.26 -4.37 12.89
N ILE A 44 3.06 -3.85 12.64
CA ILE A 44 1.81 -4.30 13.23
C ILE A 44 0.81 -4.61 12.10
N ILE A 45 0.03 -5.68 12.26
CA ILE A 45 -0.98 -6.05 11.26
C ILE A 45 -2.21 -5.12 11.37
N LYS A 46 -2.64 -4.55 10.24
CA LYS A 46 -3.79 -3.64 10.11
C LYS A 46 -5.11 -4.39 10.10
N ASP A 47 -5.15 -5.48 9.35
CA ASP A 47 -6.35 -6.30 9.17
C ASP A 47 -5.95 -7.78 9.14
N MET A 48 -6.62 -8.58 9.97
CA MET A 48 -6.43 -10.02 10.02
C MET A 48 -7.29 -10.76 8.98
N ARG A 49 -8.16 -10.05 8.24
CA ARG A 49 -9.06 -10.57 7.19
C ARG A 49 -9.88 -11.79 7.63
N GLY A 50 -10.44 -11.73 8.82
CA GLY A 50 -11.19 -12.83 9.42
C GLY A 50 -10.31 -13.97 9.94
N ALA A 51 -8.99 -13.95 9.75
CA ALA A 51 -8.11 -14.93 10.34
C ALA A 51 -8.24 -14.88 11.87
N ARG A 52 -8.61 -16.02 12.46
CA ARG A 52 -8.92 -16.16 13.89
C ARG A 52 -10.13 -15.33 14.35
N GLY A 53 -11.06 -15.02 13.45
CA GLY A 53 -12.28 -14.26 13.76
C GLY A 53 -12.07 -12.76 13.98
N PHE A 54 -10.88 -12.24 13.66
CA PHE A 54 -10.57 -10.81 13.76
C PHE A 54 -10.55 -10.18 12.37
N ASN A 55 -11.23 -9.04 12.22
CA ASN A 55 -11.19 -8.21 11.02
C ASN A 55 -10.15 -7.09 11.24
N ALA A 56 -10.50 -5.84 10.93
CA ALA A 56 -9.65 -4.68 11.14
C ALA A 56 -9.18 -4.54 12.61
N LEU A 57 -7.87 -4.51 12.81
CA LEU A 57 -7.22 -4.25 14.09
C LEU A 57 -6.83 -2.77 14.25
N LEU A 58 -6.59 -2.09 13.12
CA LEU A 58 -6.25 -0.68 13.06
C LEU A 58 -7.27 0.04 12.19
N ALA A 59 -7.67 1.23 12.62
CA ALA A 59 -8.49 2.14 11.85
C ALA A 59 -7.81 3.52 11.82
N PRO A 60 -7.90 4.26 10.71
CA PRO A 60 -7.39 5.62 10.65
C PRO A 60 -8.12 6.49 11.69
N VAL A 61 -7.37 7.36 12.36
CA VAL A 61 -7.92 8.36 13.27
C VAL A 61 -8.20 9.62 12.47
N GLY A 62 -9.48 10.01 12.37
CA GLY A 62 -9.90 11.19 11.61
C GLY A 62 -10.20 10.87 10.15
N ARG A 63 -9.83 11.78 9.24
CA ARG A 63 -10.08 11.61 7.81
C ARG A 63 -9.13 10.56 7.26
N ALA A 64 -9.68 9.58 6.54
CA ALA A 64 -8.87 8.61 5.82
C ALA A 64 -7.90 9.33 4.86
N PRO A 65 -6.67 8.84 4.69
CA PRO A 65 -5.74 9.39 3.71
C PRO A 65 -6.39 9.30 2.33
N GLU A 66 -6.49 10.44 1.64
CA GLU A 66 -7.29 10.53 0.42
C GLU A 66 -6.73 9.66 -0.72
N ARG A 67 -5.45 9.27 -0.70
CA ARG A 67 -4.77 8.70 -1.87
C ARG A 67 -3.67 7.71 -1.49
N LEU A 68 -4.07 6.50 -1.15
CA LEU A 68 -3.16 5.35 -1.13
C LEU A 68 -2.90 4.86 -2.57
N ALA A 69 -1.71 4.31 -2.82
CA ALA A 69 -1.38 3.78 -4.14
C ALA A 69 -2.21 2.52 -4.47
N ALA A 70 -2.51 1.72 -3.46
CA ALA A 70 -3.48 0.64 -3.46
C ALA A 70 -4.35 0.75 -2.20
N GLU A 71 -5.64 1.00 -2.39
CA GLU A 71 -6.62 1.13 -1.30
C GLU A 71 -7.07 -0.22 -0.76
N VAL A 72 -7.10 -1.23 -1.64
CA VAL A 72 -7.49 -2.60 -1.32
C VAL A 72 -6.24 -3.42 -1.01
N LEU A 73 -6.31 -4.24 0.04
CA LEU A 73 -5.22 -5.12 0.39
C LEU A 73 -5.13 -6.30 -0.59
N ALA A 74 -3.93 -6.64 -1.02
CA ALA A 74 -3.65 -7.75 -1.93
C ALA A 74 -3.90 -9.10 -1.25
N ASP A 75 -4.53 -10.06 -1.94
CA ASP A 75 -4.85 -11.38 -1.38
C ASP A 75 -3.62 -12.22 -1.01
N ALA A 76 -2.52 -11.99 -1.72
CA ALA A 76 -1.25 -12.68 -1.51
C ALA A 76 -0.18 -11.73 -0.96
N PRO A 77 0.70 -12.22 -0.08
CA PRO A 77 1.86 -11.45 0.37
C PRO A 77 2.84 -11.22 -0.77
N GLY A 78 3.55 -10.09 -0.71
CA GLY A 78 4.66 -9.78 -1.62
C GLY A 78 4.46 -8.52 -2.44
N ALA A 79 5.42 -8.28 -3.33
CA ALA A 79 5.49 -7.09 -4.14
C ALA A 79 4.30 -6.99 -5.10
N GLN A 80 3.75 -5.79 -5.25
CA GLN A 80 2.67 -5.51 -6.20
C GLN A 80 3.21 -4.85 -7.45
N ARG A 81 2.59 -5.17 -8.58
CA ARG A 81 2.95 -4.61 -9.89
C ARG A 81 2.24 -3.29 -10.14
N PHE A 82 3.01 -2.30 -10.57
CA PHE A 82 2.54 -0.99 -10.98
C PHE A 82 2.95 -0.73 -12.43
N GLU A 83 2.02 -0.18 -13.20
CA GLU A 83 2.26 0.33 -14.55
C GLU A 83 2.52 1.84 -14.48
N VAL A 84 3.54 2.31 -15.21
CA VAL A 84 3.80 3.73 -15.41
C VAL A 84 2.84 4.27 -16.46
N VAL A 85 1.90 5.12 -16.06
CA VAL A 85 0.88 5.69 -16.96
C VAL A 85 1.21 7.12 -17.43
N PHE A 86 2.15 7.79 -16.76
CA PHE A 86 2.65 9.11 -17.15
C PHE A 86 3.89 9.01 -18.06
N ASP A 87 4.21 10.05 -18.83
CA ASP A 87 5.29 10.00 -19.83
C ASP A 87 6.64 9.56 -19.24
N LYS A 88 7.05 10.22 -18.16
CA LYS A 88 8.29 9.93 -17.41
C LYS A 88 8.06 10.12 -15.92
N VAL A 89 8.47 9.14 -15.11
CA VAL A 89 8.38 9.20 -13.66
C VAL A 89 9.76 8.97 -13.06
N ILE A 90 10.14 9.85 -12.13
CA ILE A 90 11.46 9.81 -11.49
C ILE A 90 11.44 8.83 -10.32
N ILE A 91 12.41 7.91 -10.30
CA ILE A 91 12.72 7.07 -9.15
C ILE A 91 13.62 7.86 -8.21
N ARG A 92 13.23 8.01 -6.95
CA ARG A 92 13.93 8.84 -5.96
C ARG A 92 14.52 8.02 -4.82
N SER A 93 15.55 8.56 -4.17
CA SER A 93 16.15 7.93 -2.99
C SER A 93 15.26 7.99 -1.74
N LEU A 94 14.36 8.98 -1.65
CA LEU A 94 13.44 9.22 -0.54
C LEU A 94 12.01 9.45 -1.07
N PRO A 95 10.96 9.18 -0.26
CA PRO A 95 9.56 9.43 -0.63
C PRO A 95 9.20 10.92 -0.53
N ALA A 96 9.97 11.75 -1.24
CA ALA A 96 9.83 13.20 -1.29
C ALA A 96 10.22 13.71 -2.67
N LYS A 97 9.54 14.75 -3.17
CA LYS A 97 9.86 15.36 -4.48
C LYS A 97 11.25 15.99 -4.53
N THR A 98 11.80 16.31 -3.36
CA THR A 98 13.18 16.82 -3.18
C THR A 98 14.22 15.72 -3.05
N GLY A 99 13.82 14.44 -2.95
CA GLY A 99 14.74 13.32 -2.89
C GLY A 99 15.58 13.18 -4.16
N LEU A 100 16.83 12.76 -4.02
CA LEU A 100 17.78 12.60 -5.13
C LEU A 100 17.19 11.66 -6.20
N ALA A 101 17.23 12.10 -7.46
CA ALA A 101 16.83 11.26 -8.59
C ALA A 101 17.86 10.15 -8.79
N LYS A 102 17.40 8.90 -8.80
CA LYS A 102 18.23 7.70 -9.03
C LYS A 102 18.11 7.21 -10.47
N ALA A 103 16.90 7.22 -11.01
CA ALA A 103 16.59 6.71 -12.35
C ALA A 103 15.26 7.31 -12.86
N ILE A 104 14.90 6.98 -14.11
CA ILE A 104 13.64 7.39 -14.74
C ILE A 104 12.97 6.14 -15.33
N ALA A 105 11.69 5.95 -15.03
CA ALA A 105 10.82 5.01 -15.71
C ALA A 105 9.93 5.74 -16.72
N LYS A 106 9.62 5.09 -17.84
CA LYS A 106 8.83 5.64 -18.95
C LYS A 106 7.44 5.03 -18.96
N ARG A 107 6.50 5.71 -19.63
CA ARG A 107 5.16 5.17 -19.86
C ARG A 107 5.20 3.74 -20.42
N GLY A 108 4.39 2.86 -19.87
CA GLY A 108 4.28 1.45 -20.24
C GLY A 108 5.28 0.54 -19.53
N ASP A 109 6.26 1.10 -18.81
CA ASP A 109 7.14 0.30 -17.95
C ASP A 109 6.34 -0.28 -16.78
N PHE A 110 6.74 -1.48 -16.34
CA PHE A 110 6.22 -2.12 -15.15
C PHE A 110 7.28 -2.14 -14.05
N VAL A 111 6.87 -1.79 -12.84
CA VAL A 111 7.72 -1.83 -11.65
C VAL A 111 7.05 -2.66 -10.55
N LEU A 112 7.86 -3.26 -9.68
CA LEU A 112 7.41 -3.98 -8.49
C LEU A 112 7.65 -3.11 -7.26
N ALA A 113 6.67 -3.06 -6.36
CA ALA A 113 6.77 -2.32 -5.10
C ALA A 113 6.41 -3.19 -3.90
N ASP A 114 7.12 -3.04 -2.79
CA ASP A 114 6.89 -3.80 -1.56
C ASP A 114 5.99 -3.07 -0.55
N THR A 115 6.13 -1.75 -0.48
CA THR A 115 5.41 -0.90 0.49
C THR A 115 4.89 0.37 -0.17
N GLN A 116 3.95 1.02 0.50
CA GLN A 116 3.45 2.34 0.18
C GLN A 116 3.44 3.24 1.42
N THR A 117 3.49 4.54 1.20
CA THR A 117 3.29 5.56 2.24
C THR A 117 1.90 6.18 2.13
N TYR A 118 1.48 6.85 3.19
CA TYR A 118 0.17 7.52 3.26
C TYR A 118 0.08 8.84 2.45
N ASN A 119 1.17 9.24 1.80
CA ASN A 119 1.24 10.38 0.88
C ASN A 119 1.46 9.95 -0.59
N GLY A 120 1.09 8.72 -0.92
CA GLY A 120 1.02 8.25 -2.31
C GLY A 120 2.37 7.85 -2.92
N TRP A 121 3.40 7.58 -2.12
CA TRP A 121 4.65 7.00 -2.63
C TRP A 121 4.63 5.49 -2.50
N VAL A 122 5.28 4.81 -3.44
CA VAL A 122 5.56 3.38 -3.37
C VAL A 122 7.06 3.15 -3.31
N ARG A 123 7.46 2.20 -2.47
CA ARG A 123 8.84 1.73 -2.38
C ARG A 123 9.05 0.60 -3.36
N LEU A 124 9.97 0.79 -4.30
CA LEU A 124 10.32 -0.25 -5.25
C LEU A 124 10.99 -1.44 -4.55
N ALA A 125 10.71 -2.63 -5.06
CA ALA A 125 11.32 -3.86 -4.61
C ALA A 125 12.86 -3.78 -4.69
N ASN A 126 13.56 -4.57 -3.88
CA ASN A 126 15.03 -4.56 -3.78
C ASN A 126 15.65 -3.23 -3.34
N GLY A 127 14.86 -2.27 -2.84
CA GLY A 127 15.36 -0.98 -2.36
C GLY A 127 15.82 -0.03 -3.47
N GLU A 128 15.29 -0.20 -4.69
CA GLU A 128 15.69 0.60 -5.85
C GLU A 128 15.29 2.07 -5.74
N GLY A 129 14.30 2.39 -4.90
CA GLY A 129 13.94 3.76 -4.56
C GLY A 129 12.46 3.91 -4.31
N TRP A 130 11.97 5.12 -4.56
CA TRP A 130 10.60 5.53 -4.33
C TRP A 130 10.04 6.15 -5.59
N MET A 131 8.78 5.87 -5.88
CA MET A 131 8.04 6.51 -6.97
C MET A 131 6.74 7.09 -6.45
N LEU A 132 6.39 8.28 -6.93
CA LEU A 132 5.12 8.92 -6.61
C LEU A 132 4.04 8.33 -7.53
N THR A 133 2.88 8.00 -6.96
CA THR A 133 1.77 7.38 -7.70
C THR A 133 0.76 8.39 -8.23
N TRP A 134 0.63 9.52 -7.54
CA TRP A 134 -0.27 10.60 -7.91
C TRP A 134 0.33 11.96 -7.56
N ASP A 135 0.10 12.95 -8.42
CA ASP A 135 0.51 14.33 -8.25
C ASP A 135 -0.67 15.28 -8.48
N ALA A 136 -0.76 16.35 -7.67
CA ALA A 136 -1.87 17.31 -7.75
C ALA A 136 -1.99 18.05 -9.08
N GLN A 137 -0.87 18.24 -9.79
CA GLN A 137 -0.84 18.94 -11.06
C GLN A 137 -0.87 17.96 -12.24
N LEU A 138 -0.20 16.81 -12.09
CA LEU A 138 -0.02 15.85 -13.19
C LEU A 138 -1.06 14.71 -13.20
N GLY A 139 -1.79 14.51 -12.10
CA GLY A 139 -2.72 13.40 -11.93
C GLY A 139 -2.00 12.08 -11.61
N HIS A 140 -2.52 10.98 -12.13
CA HIS A 140 -1.95 9.65 -11.89
C HIS A 140 -0.63 9.47 -12.64
N LEU A 141 0.39 9.06 -11.90
CA LEU A 141 1.72 8.73 -12.40
C LEU A 141 1.90 7.23 -12.56
N LEU A 142 1.40 6.48 -11.58
CA LEU A 142 1.41 5.01 -11.55
C LEU A 142 -0.01 4.48 -11.38
N ARG A 143 -0.24 3.27 -11.87
CA ARG A 143 -1.48 2.51 -11.68
C ARG A 143 -1.15 1.14 -11.08
N CYS A 144 -1.76 0.81 -9.94
CA CYS A 144 -1.65 -0.54 -9.37
C CYS A 144 -2.43 -1.52 -10.25
N CYS A 145 -1.78 -2.56 -10.77
CA CYS A 145 -2.45 -3.53 -11.64
C CYS A 145 -3.52 -4.34 -10.87
N PHE A 146 -3.22 -4.74 -9.63
CA PHE A 146 -4.16 -5.54 -8.82
C PHE A 146 -5.44 -4.77 -8.48
N THR A 147 -5.33 -3.52 -8.00
CA THR A 147 -6.50 -2.70 -7.66
C THR A 147 -7.37 -2.46 -8.89
N HIS A 148 -6.75 -2.22 -10.05
CA HIS A 148 -7.47 -2.04 -11.30
C HIS A 148 -8.23 -3.31 -11.72
N ASP A 149 -7.61 -4.48 -11.58
CA ASP A 149 -8.25 -5.76 -11.88
C ASP A 149 -9.37 -6.11 -10.88
N ALA A 150 -9.24 -5.71 -9.61
CA ALA A 150 -10.29 -5.84 -8.61
C ALA A 150 -11.50 -4.95 -8.97
N GLN A 151 -11.28 -3.68 -9.26
CA GLN A 151 -12.34 -2.73 -9.64
C GLN A 151 -13.10 -3.17 -10.90
N ARG A 152 -12.40 -3.71 -11.90
CA ARG A 152 -13.05 -4.24 -13.11
C ARG A 152 -13.95 -5.43 -12.82
N ARG A 153 -13.52 -6.35 -11.95
CA ARG A 153 -14.33 -7.51 -11.55
C ARG A 153 -15.57 -7.08 -10.79
N GLU A 154 -15.45 -6.12 -9.88
CA GLU A 154 -16.59 -5.57 -9.13
C GLU A 154 -17.60 -4.88 -10.05
N ALA A 155 -17.12 -4.05 -10.99
CA ALA A 155 -17.98 -3.39 -11.97
C ALA A 155 -18.74 -4.40 -12.84
N GLN A 156 -18.06 -5.45 -13.31
CA GLN A 156 -18.70 -6.52 -14.09
C GLN A 156 -19.75 -7.29 -13.27
N ALA A 157 -19.44 -7.64 -12.02
CA ALA A 157 -20.37 -8.35 -11.15
C ALA A 157 -21.63 -7.51 -10.85
N MET A 158 -21.48 -6.20 -10.66
CA MET A 158 -22.60 -5.28 -10.44
C MET A 158 -23.49 -5.15 -11.69
N GLU A 159 -22.90 -5.09 -12.88
CA GLU A 159 -23.63 -5.07 -14.15
C GLU A 159 -24.41 -6.37 -14.39
N GLU A 160 -23.80 -7.53 -14.11
CA GLU A 160 -24.48 -8.83 -14.20
C GLU A 160 -25.63 -8.97 -13.19
N GLN A 161 -25.47 -8.43 -11.97
CA GLN A 161 -26.54 -8.45 -10.98
C GLN A 161 -27.72 -7.58 -11.42
N PHE A 162 -27.45 -6.38 -11.93
CA PHE A 162 -28.49 -5.48 -12.44
C PHE A 162 -29.28 -6.14 -13.59
N GLN A 163 -28.60 -6.82 -14.52
CA GLN A 163 -29.25 -7.54 -15.62
C GLN A 163 -30.07 -8.76 -15.19
N ARG A 164 -29.88 -9.31 -13.98
CA ARG A 164 -30.67 -10.43 -13.45
C ARG A 164 -31.94 -9.99 -12.73
N GLU A 165 -32.01 -8.72 -12.34
CA GLU A 165 -33.15 -8.15 -11.61
C GLU A 165 -34.21 -7.54 -12.54
N GLU A 166 -33.94 -7.48 -13.86
CA GLU A 166 -34.88 -7.11 -14.93
C GLU A 166 -35.52 -8.34 -15.61
#